data_AF-A0A2T9X9X7-F1
#
_entry.id   AF-A0A2T9X9X7-F1
#
_cell.length_a   1.000
_cell.length_b   1.000
_cell.length_c   1.000
_cell.angle_alpha   90.00
_cell.angle_beta   90.00
_cell.angle_gamma   90.00
#
_symmetry.space_group_name_H-M   'P 1'
#
loop_
_entity.id
_entity.type
_entity.pdbx_description
1 polymer ?
#
loop_
_entity_poly.entity_id
_entity_poly.type
_entity_poly.pdbx_seq_one_letter_code
_entity_poly.pdbx_strand_id
1 'polypeptide(L)'
;MDKADLLFNAYKSRKEIEPFEVNEKEAEEIFKKFSSRLVEEEGLGGYKISLVTREHLKRFHGKEPMYGILTKPMITSDKEIELWFNHNFAEVEVVFFADSCRNDNFPQCIKETRLGVELPATRFDTWNLNALQLKADDSAAGRLYIGEQVSLPIKGVEMLINDKLVGRGVPNFIYGGPMDMVRWLISKIGEVNGYVSSGVFIGPFEVKKGDKITILGDVNFEIKLV
;
A
#
# COMPACT_ATOMS: atom_id res chain seq x y z
N MET A 1 -18.15 -15.04 15.44
CA MET A 1 -18.16 -14.43 14.09
C MET A 1 -16.86 -14.82 13.43
N ASP A 2 -16.87 -15.13 12.14
CA ASP A 2 -15.63 -15.46 11.41
C ASP A 2 -14.68 -14.24 11.37
N LYS A 3 -13.36 -14.47 11.51
CA LYS A 3 -12.36 -13.39 11.63
C LYS A 3 -12.27 -12.51 10.37
N ALA A 4 -12.43 -13.09 9.17
CA ALA A 4 -12.47 -12.30 7.94
C ALA A 4 -13.75 -11.45 7.87
N ASP A 5 -14.88 -11.97 8.36
CA ASP A 5 -16.12 -11.21 8.44
C ASP A 5 -16.03 -10.07 9.46
N LEU A 6 -15.28 -10.24 10.55
CA LEU A 6 -14.96 -9.16 11.49
C LEU A 6 -14.17 -8.03 10.82
N LEU A 7 -13.08 -8.35 10.11
CA LEU A 7 -12.29 -7.37 9.37
C LEU A 7 -13.11 -6.68 8.28
N PHE A 8 -13.95 -7.42 7.56
CA PHE A 8 -14.84 -6.86 6.55
C PHE A 8 -15.85 -5.88 7.14
N ASN A 9 -16.48 -6.24 8.26
CA ASN A 9 -17.42 -5.36 8.95
C ASN A 9 -16.72 -4.11 9.53
N ALA A 10 -15.52 -4.28 10.09
CA ALA A 10 -14.67 -3.17 10.55
C ALA A 10 -14.35 -2.22 9.39
N TYR A 11 -13.99 -2.78 8.23
CA TYR A 11 -13.80 -2.04 7.00
C TYR A 11 -15.04 -1.26 6.59
N LYS A 12 -16.18 -1.93 6.37
CA LYS A 12 -17.42 -1.28 5.90
C LYS A 12 -17.95 -0.22 6.87
N SER A 13 -17.83 -0.46 8.17
CA SER A 13 -18.35 0.45 9.20
C SER A 13 -17.36 1.55 9.60
N ARG A 14 -16.11 1.49 9.11
CA ARG A 14 -15.02 2.39 9.50
C ARG A 14 -14.80 2.41 11.02
N LYS A 15 -14.92 1.24 11.64
CA LYS A 15 -14.75 1.05 13.09
C LYS A 15 -13.67 0.02 13.35
N GLU A 16 -12.64 0.45 14.04
CA GLU A 16 -11.52 -0.38 14.46
C GLU A 16 -11.97 -1.45 15.47
N ILE A 17 -11.26 -2.58 15.49
CA ILE A 17 -11.50 -3.69 16.41
C ILE A 17 -10.21 -4.08 17.13
N GLU A 18 -10.32 -4.77 18.27
CA GLU A 18 -9.13 -5.30 18.93
C GLU A 18 -8.42 -6.34 18.03
N PRO A 19 -7.07 -6.35 17.99
CA PRO A 19 -6.31 -7.39 17.33
C PRO A 19 -6.66 -8.77 17.88
N PHE A 20 -6.71 -9.74 16.98
CA PHE A 20 -6.84 -11.14 17.34
C PHE A 20 -5.56 -11.90 17.00
N GLU A 21 -5.29 -12.95 17.76
CA GLU A 21 -4.18 -13.86 17.50
C GLU A 21 -4.47 -14.73 16.26
N VAL A 22 -3.44 -14.95 15.46
CA VAL A 22 -3.48 -15.80 14.25
C VAL A 22 -2.16 -16.55 14.08
N ASN A 23 -2.26 -17.81 13.69
CA ASN A 23 -1.12 -18.52 13.14
C ASN A 23 -0.99 -18.27 11.62
N GLU A 24 0.10 -18.78 11.01
CA GLU A 24 0.41 -18.54 9.60
C GLU A 24 -0.68 -19.03 8.64
N LYS A 25 -1.26 -20.20 8.92
CA LYS A 25 -2.35 -20.77 8.11
C LYS A 25 -3.62 -19.92 8.24
N GLU A 26 -4.00 -19.56 9.46
CA GLU A 26 -5.16 -18.69 9.70
C GLU A 26 -4.99 -17.33 9.03
N ALA A 27 -3.82 -16.70 9.13
CA ALA A 27 -3.56 -15.40 8.52
C ALA A 27 -3.71 -15.44 6.99
N GLU A 28 -3.24 -16.51 6.35
CA GLU A 28 -3.41 -16.74 4.91
C GLU A 28 -4.89 -16.96 4.52
N GLU A 29 -5.62 -17.76 5.29
CA GLU A 29 -7.05 -18.02 5.04
C GLU A 29 -7.90 -16.76 5.23
N ILE A 30 -7.62 -15.99 6.28
CA ILE A 30 -8.30 -14.72 6.57
C ILE A 30 -7.99 -13.70 5.48
N PHE A 31 -6.72 -13.54 5.10
CA PHE A 31 -6.30 -12.67 4.01
C PHE A 31 -7.10 -12.96 2.73
N LYS A 32 -7.12 -14.22 2.29
CA LYS A 32 -7.85 -14.63 1.08
C LYS A 32 -9.33 -14.32 1.18
N LYS A 33 -9.99 -14.73 2.26
CA LYS A 33 -11.43 -14.52 2.41
C LYS A 33 -11.77 -13.03 2.51
N PHE A 34 -11.02 -12.26 3.28
CA PHE A 34 -11.26 -10.83 3.45
C PHE A 34 -11.05 -10.06 2.14
N SER A 35 -9.91 -10.26 1.48
CA SER A 35 -9.59 -9.59 0.22
C SER A 35 -10.51 -10.01 -0.94
N SER A 36 -10.89 -11.28 -1.04
CA SER A 36 -11.89 -11.72 -2.03
C SER A 36 -13.22 -11.02 -1.83
N ARG A 37 -13.70 -10.87 -0.60
CA ARG A 37 -14.94 -10.13 -0.31
C ARG A 37 -14.83 -8.64 -0.69
N LEU A 38 -13.69 -8.01 -0.41
CA LEU A 38 -13.43 -6.62 -0.84
C LEU A 38 -13.53 -6.49 -2.37
N VAL A 39 -12.91 -7.43 -3.11
CA VAL A 39 -12.92 -7.42 -4.59
C VAL A 39 -14.30 -7.73 -5.16
N GLU A 40 -15.03 -8.69 -4.58
CA GLU A 40 -16.40 -9.02 -4.99
C GLU A 40 -17.35 -7.83 -4.88
N GLU A 41 -17.20 -7.01 -3.84
CA GLU A 41 -18.09 -5.86 -3.59
C GLU A 41 -17.66 -4.58 -4.31
N GLU A 42 -16.36 -4.30 -4.35
CA GLU A 42 -15.84 -2.99 -4.80
C GLU A 42 -15.02 -3.06 -6.09
N GLY A 43 -14.69 -4.27 -6.55
CA GLY A 43 -13.84 -4.52 -7.70
C GLY A 43 -12.36 -4.33 -7.41
N LEU A 44 -11.52 -5.10 -8.10
CA LEU A 44 -10.07 -4.96 -8.05
C LEU A 44 -9.65 -3.60 -8.63
N GLY A 45 -8.93 -2.82 -7.82
CA GLY A 45 -8.24 -1.60 -8.25
C GLY A 45 -6.75 -1.83 -8.47
N GLY A 46 -6.15 -2.76 -7.73
CA GLY A 46 -4.73 -3.02 -7.78
C GLY A 46 -4.17 -3.75 -6.57
N TYR A 47 -2.89 -3.51 -6.30
CA TYR A 47 -2.10 -4.16 -5.26
C TYR A 47 -1.17 -3.16 -4.59
N LYS A 48 -0.81 -3.45 -3.34
CA LYS A 48 0.30 -2.80 -2.65
C LYS A 48 1.32 -3.83 -2.18
N ILE A 49 2.58 -3.45 -2.16
CA ILE A 49 3.68 -4.31 -1.71
C ILE A 49 4.31 -3.70 -0.48
N SER A 50 4.27 -4.41 0.64
CA SER A 50 4.81 -3.96 1.92
C SER A 50 6.03 -4.78 2.34
N LEU A 51 6.72 -4.31 3.38
CA LEU A 51 7.94 -4.95 3.91
C LEU A 51 9.07 -5.08 2.88
N VAL A 52 9.25 -4.04 2.06
CA VAL A 52 10.14 -4.04 0.89
C VAL A 52 11.63 -3.84 1.20
N THR A 53 12.01 -3.65 2.46
CA THR A 53 13.41 -3.41 2.88
C THR A 53 13.90 -4.50 3.84
N ARG A 54 15.22 -4.68 3.93
CA ARG A 54 15.83 -5.59 4.93
C ARG A 54 15.44 -5.23 6.36
N GLU A 55 15.32 -3.93 6.64
CA GLU A 55 14.92 -3.43 7.95
C GLU A 55 13.48 -3.85 8.28
N HIS A 56 12.54 -3.68 7.35
CA HIS A 56 11.16 -4.13 7.53
C HIS A 56 11.07 -5.64 7.76
N LEU A 57 11.74 -6.44 6.94
CA LEU A 57 11.76 -7.89 7.09
C LEU A 57 12.32 -8.31 8.46
N LYS A 58 13.39 -7.67 8.93
CA LYS A 58 13.95 -7.93 10.26
C LYS A 58 12.97 -7.55 11.37
N ARG A 59 12.34 -6.37 11.28
CA ARG A 59 11.37 -5.87 12.26
C ARG A 59 10.16 -6.79 12.42
N PHE A 60 9.67 -7.33 11.30
CA PHE A 60 8.48 -8.19 11.28
C PHE A 60 8.81 -9.69 11.27
N HIS A 61 10.08 -10.07 11.44
CA HIS A 61 10.54 -11.45 11.34
C HIS A 61 10.11 -12.15 10.02
N GLY A 62 9.97 -11.38 8.95
CA GLY A 62 9.57 -11.84 7.63
C GLY A 62 10.75 -12.37 6.81
N LYS A 63 10.47 -13.30 5.88
CA LYS A 63 11.47 -13.85 4.95
C LYS A 63 11.45 -13.18 3.57
N GLU A 64 10.33 -12.54 3.24
CA GLU A 64 10.07 -11.89 1.97
C GLU A 64 9.02 -10.78 2.15
N PRO A 65 8.87 -9.87 1.16
CA PRO A 65 7.81 -8.86 1.16
C PRO A 65 6.41 -9.46 1.30
N MET A 66 5.44 -8.63 1.65
CA MET A 66 4.01 -8.98 1.65
C MET A 66 3.28 -8.18 0.58
N TYR A 67 2.11 -8.65 0.17
CA TYR A 67 1.22 -7.87 -0.68
C TYR A 67 -0.18 -7.79 -0.08
N GLY A 68 -0.87 -6.70 -0.41
CA GLY A 68 -2.28 -6.49 -0.12
C GLY A 68 -3.04 -6.12 -1.39
N ILE A 69 -4.37 -6.13 -1.31
CA ILE A 69 -5.27 -5.77 -2.39
C ILE A 69 -5.73 -4.32 -2.20
N LEU A 70 -5.78 -3.58 -3.31
CA LEU A 70 -6.43 -2.27 -3.37
C LEU A 70 -7.73 -2.41 -4.17
N THR A 71 -8.86 -2.02 -3.59
CA THR A 71 -10.12 -1.94 -4.33
C THR A 71 -10.20 -0.64 -5.12
N LYS A 72 -11.14 -0.54 -6.07
CA LYS A 72 -11.32 0.71 -6.84
C LYS A 72 -11.60 1.93 -5.95
N PRO A 73 -12.45 1.87 -4.91
CA PRO A 73 -12.68 3.00 -4.00
C PRO A 73 -11.48 3.41 -3.14
N MET A 74 -10.50 2.53 -2.93
CA MET A 74 -9.27 2.86 -2.21
C MET A 74 -8.38 3.82 -3.02
N ILE A 75 -8.48 3.78 -4.35
CA ILE A 75 -7.59 4.47 -5.27
C ILE A 75 -8.26 5.77 -5.75
N THR A 76 -7.54 6.87 -5.66
CA THR A 76 -8.04 8.17 -6.15
C THR A 76 -6.94 9.00 -6.80
N SER A 77 -7.35 9.95 -7.64
CA SER A 77 -6.52 11.06 -8.13
C SER A 77 -7.04 12.42 -7.64
N ASP A 78 -8.05 12.41 -6.76
CA ASP A 78 -8.56 13.60 -6.10
C ASP A 78 -7.53 14.12 -5.09
N LYS A 79 -7.34 15.44 -5.09
CA LYS A 79 -6.39 16.08 -4.18
C LYS A 79 -6.91 16.18 -2.75
N GLU A 80 -8.19 15.92 -2.52
CA GLU A 80 -8.77 15.80 -1.18
C GLU A 80 -9.04 14.32 -0.89
N ILE A 81 -8.38 13.78 0.14
CA ILE A 81 -8.41 12.35 0.43
C ILE A 81 -8.96 12.13 1.83
N GLU A 82 -10.11 11.47 1.89
CA GLU A 82 -10.72 11.08 3.16
C GLU A 82 -9.90 9.97 3.83
N LEU A 83 -9.58 10.19 5.11
CA LEU A 83 -9.03 9.14 5.98
C LEU A 83 -10.14 8.24 6.51
N TRP A 84 -9.98 6.93 6.35
CA TRP A 84 -11.02 5.95 6.69
C TRP A 84 -10.95 5.44 8.13
N PHE A 85 -9.80 5.57 8.79
CA PHE A 85 -9.54 5.09 10.14
C PHE A 85 -8.92 6.20 10.98
N ASN A 86 -8.76 6.00 12.29
CA ASN A 86 -8.27 7.06 13.18
C ASN A 86 -6.76 7.25 13.05
N HIS A 87 -6.04 6.13 12.90
CA HIS A 87 -4.59 6.11 12.84
C HIS A 87 -4.12 5.75 11.44
N ASN A 88 -3.63 6.74 10.70
CA ASN A 88 -3.14 6.56 9.34
C ASN A 88 -1.69 7.01 9.26
N PHE A 89 -0.98 6.40 8.33
CA PHE A 89 0.34 6.84 7.94
C PHE A 89 0.30 7.38 6.52
N ALA A 90 1.36 8.07 6.12
CA ALA A 90 1.60 8.42 4.74
C ALA A 90 2.97 7.90 4.31
N GLU A 91 2.98 7.30 3.12
CA GLU A 91 4.12 6.63 2.51
C GLU A 91 4.24 7.09 1.06
N VAL A 92 5.42 7.55 0.65
CA VAL A 92 5.67 7.85 -0.77
C VAL A 92 6.12 6.58 -1.48
N GLU A 93 5.47 6.29 -2.59
CA GLU A 93 5.70 5.08 -3.38
C GLU A 93 5.80 5.38 -4.88
N VAL A 94 6.46 4.48 -5.62
CA VAL A 94 6.33 4.43 -7.07
C VAL A 94 5.14 3.54 -7.40
N VAL A 95 4.20 4.08 -8.18
CA VAL A 95 2.96 3.40 -8.56
C VAL A 95 2.98 3.10 -10.05
N PHE A 96 2.66 1.86 -10.41
CA PHE A 96 2.54 1.43 -11.79
C PHE A 96 1.09 1.19 -12.16
N PHE A 97 0.73 1.42 -13.42
CA PHE A 97 -0.50 0.85 -13.98
C PHE A 97 -0.13 -0.36 -14.85
N ALA A 98 -0.56 -1.55 -14.42
CA ALA A 98 -0.33 -2.83 -15.08
C ALA A 98 -1.57 -3.29 -15.83
N ASP A 99 -1.39 -3.72 -17.09
CA ASP A 99 -2.45 -4.26 -17.95
C ASP A 99 -2.15 -5.74 -18.22
N SER A 100 -2.80 -6.63 -17.47
CA SER A 100 -2.58 -8.08 -17.48
C SER A 100 -1.09 -8.48 -17.57
N CYS A 101 -0.30 -7.97 -16.64
CA CYS A 101 1.13 -8.23 -16.54
C CYS A 101 1.43 -9.65 -16.06
N ARG A 102 2.29 -10.34 -16.80
CA ARG A 102 2.78 -11.70 -16.55
C ARG A 102 4.28 -11.77 -16.83
N ASN A 103 4.92 -12.88 -16.46
CA ASN A 103 6.36 -13.04 -16.66
C ASN A 103 6.79 -12.96 -18.14
N ASP A 104 5.93 -13.34 -19.08
CA ASP A 104 6.23 -13.40 -20.53
C ASP A 104 6.10 -12.05 -21.25
N ASN A 105 5.39 -11.08 -20.67
CA ASN A 105 5.14 -9.76 -21.27
C ASN A 105 5.65 -8.57 -20.43
N PHE A 106 6.33 -8.85 -19.31
CA PHE A 106 6.95 -7.83 -18.47
C PHE A 106 8.32 -7.40 -19.03
N PRO A 107 8.63 -6.09 -19.15
CA PRO A 107 7.91 -4.95 -18.61
C PRO A 107 6.90 -4.25 -19.55
N GLN A 108 6.66 -4.76 -20.77
CA GLN A 108 5.85 -4.09 -21.80
C GLN A 108 4.36 -3.94 -21.43
N CYS A 109 3.88 -4.74 -20.49
CA CYS A 109 2.53 -4.66 -19.92
C CYS A 109 2.32 -3.45 -18.98
N ILE A 110 3.38 -2.78 -18.52
CA ILE A 110 3.29 -1.55 -17.72
C ILE A 110 2.98 -0.37 -18.64
N LYS A 111 1.86 0.32 -18.40
CA LYS A 111 1.43 1.44 -19.25
C LYS A 111 1.78 2.80 -18.67
N GLU A 112 1.85 2.91 -17.34
CA GLU A 112 2.15 4.16 -16.67
C GLU A 112 3.03 3.92 -15.44
N THR A 113 3.87 4.90 -15.14
CA THR A 113 4.70 4.96 -13.93
C THR A 113 4.51 6.33 -13.30
N ARG A 114 4.12 6.38 -12.04
CA ARG A 114 3.78 7.59 -11.31
C ARG A 114 4.43 7.61 -9.94
N LEU A 115 4.55 8.79 -9.33
CA LEU A 115 4.69 8.89 -7.88
C LEU A 115 3.30 8.94 -7.24
N GLY A 116 3.15 8.24 -6.12
CA GLY A 116 1.92 8.21 -5.36
C GLY A 116 2.18 8.34 -3.86
N VAL A 117 1.08 8.51 -3.13
CA VAL A 117 1.08 8.46 -1.66
C VAL A 117 0.13 7.36 -1.23
N GLU A 118 0.67 6.29 -0.64
CA GLU A 118 -0.15 5.32 0.08
C GLU A 118 -0.48 5.90 1.46
N LEU A 119 -1.72 5.70 1.89
CA LEU A 119 -2.16 5.94 3.25
C LEU A 119 -2.55 4.61 3.88
N PRO A 120 -1.58 3.84 4.43
CA PRO A 120 -1.86 2.58 5.09
C PRO A 120 -2.85 2.80 6.24
N ALA A 121 -3.81 1.87 6.35
CA ALA A 121 -4.81 1.91 7.39
C ALA A 121 -5.13 0.49 7.85
N THR A 122 -5.12 0.28 9.16
CA THR A 122 -5.49 -1.00 9.76
C THR A 122 -6.94 -0.98 10.22
N ARG A 123 -7.59 -2.15 10.18
CA ARG A 123 -8.89 -2.36 10.83
C ARG A 123 -8.76 -2.60 12.33
N PHE A 124 -7.53 -2.69 12.85
CA PHE A 124 -7.28 -2.83 14.27
C PHE A 124 -7.17 -1.48 14.97
N ASP A 125 -7.49 -1.44 16.26
CA ASP A 125 -7.38 -0.23 17.09
C ASP A 125 -5.94 0.10 17.52
N THR A 126 -4.96 -0.63 16.99
CA THR A 126 -3.54 -0.44 17.25
C THR A 126 -2.67 -0.85 16.07
N TRP A 127 -1.54 -0.17 15.93
CA TRP A 127 -0.48 -0.50 14.98
C TRP A 127 0.60 -1.42 15.57
N ASN A 128 0.46 -1.82 16.85
CA ASN A 128 1.31 -2.83 17.46
C ASN A 128 0.91 -4.23 17.00
N LEU A 129 1.13 -4.51 15.72
CA LEU A 129 0.74 -5.72 15.03
C LEU A 129 1.98 -6.54 14.66
N ASN A 130 1.85 -7.86 14.74
CA ASN A 130 2.84 -8.76 14.15
C ASN A 130 2.59 -8.95 12.64
N ALA A 131 3.55 -9.59 11.95
CA ALA A 131 3.46 -9.86 10.52
C ALA A 131 2.19 -10.64 10.10
N LEU A 132 1.74 -11.58 10.95
CA LEU A 132 0.58 -12.43 10.65
C LEU A 132 -0.72 -11.64 10.76
N GLN A 133 -0.82 -10.75 11.75
CA GLN A 133 -1.95 -9.83 11.91
C GLN A 133 -2.00 -8.83 10.75
N LEU A 134 -0.86 -8.26 10.36
CA LEU A 134 -0.79 -7.40 9.17
C LEU A 134 -1.25 -8.14 7.91
N LYS A 135 -0.80 -9.38 7.72
CA LYS A 135 -1.22 -10.21 6.59
C LYS A 135 -2.72 -10.49 6.61
N ALA A 136 -3.26 -10.90 7.76
CA ALA A 136 -4.70 -11.11 7.92
C ALA A 136 -5.50 -9.85 7.57
N ASP A 137 -4.99 -8.67 7.92
CA ASP A 137 -5.57 -7.36 7.64
C ASP A 137 -5.17 -6.78 6.27
N ASP A 138 -5.00 -7.62 5.26
CA ASP A 138 -4.72 -7.21 3.88
C ASP A 138 -3.48 -6.30 3.77
N SER A 139 -2.43 -6.64 4.52
CA SER A 139 -1.20 -5.85 4.67
C SER A 139 -1.44 -4.41 5.12
N ALA A 140 -2.52 -4.12 5.85
CA ALA A 140 -2.99 -2.77 6.20
C ALA A 140 -3.24 -1.88 4.96
N ALA A 141 -3.83 -2.44 3.90
CA ALA A 141 -4.24 -1.68 2.71
C ALA A 141 -5.31 -0.64 3.08
N GLY A 142 -5.00 0.63 2.81
CA GLY A 142 -5.86 1.77 3.08
C GLY A 142 -6.18 2.51 1.79
N ARG A 143 -5.77 3.78 1.70
CA ARG A 143 -5.97 4.60 0.49
C ARG A 143 -4.71 4.66 -0.36
N LEU A 144 -4.86 4.86 -1.65
CA LEU A 144 -3.77 5.17 -2.56
C LEU A 144 -4.10 6.41 -3.39
N TYR A 145 -3.26 7.44 -3.29
CA TYR A 145 -3.27 8.57 -4.19
C TYR A 145 -2.38 8.31 -5.40
N ILE A 146 -2.96 8.43 -6.59
CA ILE A 146 -2.26 8.37 -7.87
C ILE A 146 -1.85 9.79 -8.25
N GLY A 147 -0.56 10.09 -8.10
CA GLY A 147 0.00 11.39 -8.44
C GLY A 147 0.49 11.49 -9.89
N GLU A 148 1.56 12.25 -10.04
CA GLU A 148 2.09 12.66 -11.34
C GLU A 148 2.97 11.58 -11.99
N GLN A 149 2.97 11.57 -13.32
CA GLN A 149 3.78 10.64 -14.12
C GLN A 149 5.27 10.94 -13.98
N VAL A 150 6.08 9.89 -13.81
CA VAL A 150 7.52 9.99 -13.58
C VAL A 150 8.28 8.97 -14.42
N SER A 151 9.57 9.23 -14.64
CA SER A 151 10.49 8.28 -15.30
C SER A 151 11.39 7.60 -14.28
N LEU A 152 11.76 6.34 -14.53
CA LEU A 152 12.78 5.64 -13.74
C LEU A 152 14.19 5.87 -14.31
N PRO A 153 15.24 5.89 -13.47
CA PRO A 153 15.20 5.81 -12.01
C PRO A 153 14.73 7.14 -11.38
N ILE A 154 14.06 7.03 -10.23
CA ILE A 154 13.73 8.20 -9.40
C ILE A 154 15.04 8.81 -8.87
N LYS A 155 15.25 10.10 -9.08
CA LYS A 155 16.52 10.78 -8.76
C LYS A 155 16.53 11.38 -7.35
N GLY A 156 15.36 11.74 -6.83
CA GLY A 156 15.23 12.27 -5.48
C GLY A 156 13.85 12.87 -5.27
N VAL A 157 13.25 12.53 -4.14
CA VAL A 157 11.95 13.05 -3.73
C VAL A 157 12.04 13.54 -2.29
N GLU A 158 11.34 14.62 -1.99
CA GLU A 158 11.12 15.15 -0.65
C GLU A 158 9.63 15.05 -0.32
N MET A 159 9.34 14.71 0.93
CA MET A 159 7.99 14.74 1.48
C MET A 159 7.92 15.77 2.60
N LEU A 160 6.94 16.66 2.50
CA LEU A 160 6.60 17.63 3.52
C LEU A 160 5.20 17.33 4.05
N ILE A 161 5.02 17.48 5.36
CA ILE A 161 3.71 17.48 6.02
C ILE A 161 3.52 18.85 6.66
N ASN A 162 2.47 19.57 6.28
CA ASN A 162 2.19 20.94 6.74
C ASN A 162 3.41 21.87 6.59
N ASP A 163 4.00 21.85 5.39
CA ASP A 163 5.18 22.65 5.01
C ASP A 163 6.47 22.32 5.80
N LYS A 164 6.45 21.27 6.65
CA LYS A 164 7.63 20.75 7.33
C LYS A 164 8.15 19.53 6.60
N LEU A 165 9.42 19.58 6.19
CA LEU A 165 10.11 18.41 5.65
C LEU A 165 10.15 17.27 6.69
N VAL A 166 9.63 16.11 6.29
CA VAL A 166 9.64 14.88 7.09
C VAL A 166 10.56 13.82 6.54
N GLY A 167 10.82 13.80 5.22
CA GLY A 167 11.69 12.80 4.62
C GLY A 167 12.22 13.17 3.24
N ARG A 168 13.32 12.51 2.88
CA ARG A 168 13.92 12.53 1.54
C ARG A 168 14.32 11.12 1.18
N GLY A 169 14.17 10.73 -0.07
CA GLY A 169 14.53 9.38 -0.46
C GLY A 169 14.47 9.10 -1.95
N VAL A 170 14.96 7.92 -2.28
CA VAL A 170 14.81 7.23 -3.55
C VAL A 170 14.49 5.76 -3.26
N PRO A 171 13.78 5.05 -4.16
CA PRO A 171 13.52 3.63 -4.00
C PRO A 171 14.79 2.80 -3.80
N ASN A 172 14.81 1.98 -2.76
CA ASN A 172 15.88 1.03 -2.47
C ASN A 172 15.30 -0.20 -1.76
N PHE A 173 14.99 -1.23 -2.54
CA PHE A 173 14.22 -2.38 -2.09
C PHE A 173 15.06 -3.66 -2.05
N ILE A 174 14.53 -4.67 -1.34
CA ILE A 174 15.22 -5.94 -1.08
C ILE A 174 15.64 -6.69 -2.36
N TYR A 175 14.90 -6.51 -3.45
CA TYR A 175 15.16 -7.13 -4.75
C TYR A 175 15.71 -6.16 -5.80
N GLY A 176 16.07 -4.93 -5.42
CA GLY A 176 16.55 -3.90 -6.34
C GLY A 176 15.62 -2.69 -6.37
N GLY A 177 15.03 -2.42 -7.54
CA GLY A 177 14.18 -1.24 -7.76
C GLY A 177 12.67 -1.54 -7.76
N PRO A 178 11.84 -0.52 -7.98
CA PRO A 178 10.38 -0.65 -8.08
C PRO A 178 9.91 -1.72 -9.07
N MET A 179 10.55 -1.83 -10.24
CA MET A 179 10.22 -2.83 -11.26
C MET A 179 10.50 -4.26 -10.79
N ASP A 180 11.53 -4.47 -9.96
CA ASP A 180 11.84 -5.79 -9.42
C ASP A 180 10.81 -6.23 -8.38
N MET A 181 10.20 -5.28 -7.66
CA MET A 181 9.08 -5.55 -6.76
C MET A 181 7.82 -5.96 -7.52
N VAL A 182 7.52 -5.32 -8.65
CA VAL A 182 6.43 -5.75 -9.53
C VAL A 182 6.69 -7.15 -10.08
N ARG A 183 7.93 -7.46 -10.51
CA ARG A 183 8.30 -8.81 -10.96
C ARG A 183 8.13 -9.84 -9.85
N TRP A 184 8.49 -9.50 -8.60
CA TRP A 184 8.22 -10.35 -7.45
C TRP A 184 6.72 -10.60 -7.27
N LEU A 185 5.88 -9.57 -7.37
CA LEU A 185 4.43 -9.73 -7.26
C LEU A 185 3.87 -10.66 -8.36
N ILE A 186 4.31 -10.48 -9.61
CA ILE A 186 3.96 -11.39 -10.72
C ILE A 186 4.33 -12.84 -10.38
N SER A 187 5.50 -13.07 -9.79
CA SER A 187 5.90 -14.43 -9.37
C SER A 187 5.02 -15.04 -8.28
N LYS A 188 4.31 -14.20 -7.50
CA LYS A 188 3.44 -14.64 -6.39
C LYS A 188 2.02 -14.93 -6.85
N ILE A 189 1.47 -14.11 -7.74
CA ILE A 189 0.06 -14.19 -8.11
C ILE A 189 -0.19 -14.53 -9.59
N GLY A 190 0.87 -14.66 -10.39
CA GLY A 190 0.84 -15.11 -11.79
C GLY A 190 0.51 -13.98 -12.78
N GLU A 191 -0.60 -13.29 -12.57
CA GLU A 191 -1.03 -12.14 -13.38
C GLU A 191 -1.37 -10.94 -12.48
N VAL A 192 -0.86 -9.77 -12.86
CA VAL A 192 -1.06 -8.50 -12.14
C VAL A 192 -1.83 -7.54 -13.04
N ASN A 193 -2.95 -7.00 -12.55
CA ASN A 193 -3.77 -6.04 -13.27
C ASN A 193 -4.19 -4.86 -12.36
N GLY A 194 -4.26 -3.65 -12.92
CA GLY A 194 -4.57 -2.43 -12.18
C GLY A 194 -3.34 -1.72 -11.62
N TYR A 195 -3.53 -0.89 -10.60
CA TYR A 195 -2.43 -0.13 -10.02
C TYR A 195 -1.56 -1.00 -9.10
N VAL A 196 -0.25 -0.78 -9.07
CA VAL A 196 0.68 -1.48 -8.18
C VAL A 196 1.51 -0.46 -7.44
N SER A 197 1.27 -0.34 -6.14
CA SER A 197 2.11 0.42 -5.22
C SER A 197 3.32 -0.45 -4.86
N SER A 198 4.51 -0.06 -5.31
CA SER A 198 5.70 -0.93 -5.31
C SER A 198 6.44 -1.00 -3.97
N GLY A 199 5.98 -0.25 -2.98
CA GLY A 199 6.52 -0.19 -1.63
C GLY A 199 7.10 1.17 -1.26
N VAL A 200 7.04 1.44 0.04
CA VAL A 200 7.48 2.69 0.65
C VAL A 200 8.98 2.93 0.51
N PHE A 201 9.34 4.13 0.10
CA PHE A 201 10.72 4.62 0.15
C PHE A 201 10.90 5.95 0.91
N ILE A 202 9.80 6.62 1.27
CA ILE A 202 9.79 7.73 2.24
C ILE A 202 8.59 7.54 3.17
N GLY A 203 8.84 7.48 4.48
CA GLY A 203 7.84 7.15 5.50
C GLY A 203 8.08 5.78 6.12
N PRO A 204 7.12 5.25 6.90
CA PRO A 204 5.82 5.87 7.22
C PRO A 204 5.93 7.08 8.16
N PHE A 205 5.05 8.06 7.96
CA PHE A 205 4.84 9.18 8.89
C PHE A 205 3.38 9.27 9.32
N GLU A 206 3.13 9.45 10.61
CA GLU A 206 1.76 9.59 11.13
C GLU A 206 1.11 10.84 10.55
N VAL A 207 -0.13 10.72 10.11
CA VAL A 207 -0.93 11.81 9.52
C VAL A 207 -2.36 11.79 10.05
N LYS A 208 -3.00 12.95 10.04
CA LYS A 208 -4.38 13.14 10.48
C LYS A 208 -5.17 14.04 9.53
N LYS A 209 -6.49 14.02 9.70
CA LYS A 209 -7.40 14.92 9.02
C LYS A 209 -6.95 16.38 9.19
N GLY A 210 -6.93 17.11 8.08
CA GLY A 210 -6.46 18.48 7.98
C GLY A 210 -5.00 18.61 7.58
N ASP A 211 -4.20 17.56 7.64
CA ASP A 211 -2.81 17.61 7.20
C ASP A 211 -2.72 17.78 5.67
N LYS A 212 -1.70 18.52 5.25
CA LYS A 212 -1.34 18.77 3.87
C LYS A 212 -0.04 18.04 3.56
N ILE A 213 -0.04 17.17 2.55
CA ILE A 213 1.15 16.44 2.11
C ILE A 213 1.62 17.05 0.80
N THR A 214 2.86 17.50 0.76
CA THR A 214 3.50 18.05 -0.44
C THR A 214 4.67 17.17 -0.83
N ILE A 215 4.69 16.74 -2.08
CA ILE A 215 5.79 15.99 -2.70
C ILE A 215 6.56 16.93 -3.62
N LEU A 216 7.88 16.95 -3.48
CA LEU A 216 8.79 17.75 -4.30
C LEU A 216 9.90 16.87 -4.89
N GLY A 217 10.43 17.22 -6.07
CA GLY A 217 11.59 16.56 -6.67
C GLY A 217 11.38 16.28 -8.15
N ASP A 218 11.45 15.00 -8.54
CA ASP A 218 11.23 14.58 -9.93
C ASP A 218 9.87 15.03 -10.50
N VAL A 219 8.85 15.06 -9.64
CA VAL A 219 7.54 15.67 -9.88
C VAL A 219 7.06 16.34 -8.60
N ASN A 220 6.19 17.34 -8.76
CA ASN A 220 5.67 18.11 -7.64
C ASN A 220 4.15 18.02 -7.59
N PHE A 221 3.60 17.65 -6.43
CA PHE A 221 2.15 17.69 -6.20
C PHE A 221 1.84 17.88 -4.73
N GLU A 222 0.59 18.22 -4.45
CA GLU A 222 0.09 18.43 -3.10
C GLU A 222 -1.30 17.80 -2.98
N ILE A 223 -1.53 17.17 -1.83
CA ILE A 223 -2.82 16.60 -1.42
C ILE A 223 -3.17 17.07 -0.01
N LYS A 224 -4.46 17.06 0.29
CA LYS A 224 -5.03 17.42 1.58
C LYS A 224 -5.83 16.24 2.13
N LEU A 225 -5.59 15.92 3.40
CA LEU A 225 -6.34 14.87 4.09
C LEU A 225 -7.61 15.48 4.69
N VAL A 226 -8.77 14.90 4.37
CA VAL A 226 -10.09 15.41 4.77
C VAL A 226 -10.90 14.42 5.60
#